data_AF-A0A9W6NLJ5-F1
#
_entry.id   AF-A0A9W6NLJ5-F1
#
_cell.length_a   1.000
_cell.length_b   1.000
_cell.length_c   1.000
_cell.angle_alpha   90.00
_cell.angle_beta   90.00
_cell.angle_gamma   90.00
#
_symmetry.space_group_name_H-M   'P 1'
#
loop_
_entity.id
_entity.type
_entity.pdbx_description
1 polymer ?
#
loop_
_entity_poly.entity_id
_entity_poly.type
_entity_poly.pdbx_seq_one_letter_code
_entity_poly.pdbx_strand_id
1 'polypeptide(L)'
;MTAPLRMAGVFDATDAEGPYFSADRRRVLDPAERESLARYLETAPMVLRASGFETDPLDPGAGEVVPLSYRTDGVWVWQEASAYYLRARGCAPDDDLVAHIAAAGYQPPASVPDDVRDAASDMAMTADPPEQLTGRRAAQYFAIVDYPRYPATAPAGLLRQWRTDEGVRRDQVLPRSMRWEHTGAFVQNARSGEDDFEEIPSRVAARIADDWWAQWRPDQPGS
;
A
#
# COMPACT_ATOMS: atom_id res chain seq x y z
N MET A 1 -25.67 -18.36 -6.45
CA MET A 1 -24.97 -18.22 -5.16
C MET A 1 -24.05 -17.03 -5.30
N THR A 2 -24.38 -15.92 -4.65
CA THR A 2 -23.51 -14.73 -4.62
C THR A 2 -22.28 -15.06 -3.77
N ALA A 3 -21.08 -14.76 -4.25
CA ALA A 3 -19.87 -14.93 -3.45
C ALA A 3 -19.96 -14.06 -2.18
N PRO A 4 -19.40 -14.49 -1.03
CA PRO A 4 -19.42 -13.68 0.17
C PRO A 4 -18.68 -12.35 -0.05
N LEU A 5 -19.18 -11.28 0.58
CA LEU A 5 -18.53 -9.97 0.60
C LEU A 5 -17.12 -10.08 1.20
N ARG A 6 -16.20 -9.23 0.73
CA ARG A 6 -14.81 -9.15 1.18
C ARG A 6 -14.49 -7.74 1.68
N MET A 7 -13.90 -7.61 2.86
CA MET A 7 -13.39 -6.34 3.36
C MET A 7 -11.97 -6.10 2.81
N ALA A 8 -11.70 -4.89 2.32
CA ALA A 8 -10.36 -4.46 1.94
C ALA A 8 -9.70 -3.69 3.09
N GLY A 9 -8.56 -4.18 3.57
CA GLY A 9 -7.76 -3.47 4.58
C GLY A 9 -7.08 -2.24 3.98
N VAL A 10 -7.17 -1.11 4.70
CA VAL A 10 -6.48 0.13 4.31
C VAL A 10 -4.97 -0.06 4.44
N PHE A 11 -4.50 -0.35 5.65
CA PHE A 11 -3.09 -0.58 5.96
C PHE A 11 -2.74 -2.07 5.92
N ASP A 12 -1.48 -2.40 5.66
CA ASP A 12 -0.98 -3.78 5.68
C ASP A 12 0.11 -4.04 6.73
N ALA A 13 0.43 -3.04 7.54
CA ALA A 13 1.37 -3.18 8.64
C ALA A 13 0.94 -2.33 9.85
N THR A 14 1.40 -2.72 11.02
CA THR A 14 1.17 -2.00 12.28
C THR A 14 2.32 -2.27 13.24
N ASP A 15 2.61 -1.31 14.11
CA ASP A 15 3.52 -1.49 15.24
C ASP A 15 3.12 -0.55 16.40
N ALA A 16 4.03 -0.28 17.33
CA ALA A 16 3.77 0.54 18.51
C ALA A 16 3.36 2.00 18.20
N GLU A 17 3.69 2.52 17.03
CA GLU A 17 3.30 3.88 16.60
C GLU A 17 1.95 3.90 15.84
N GLY A 18 1.36 2.72 15.57
CA GLY A 18 0.09 2.57 14.87
C GLY A 18 0.20 1.95 13.48
N PRO A 19 -0.89 1.95 12.69
CA PRO A 19 -0.92 1.32 11.39
C PRO A 19 -0.17 2.13 10.32
N TYR A 20 0.40 1.46 9.33
CA TYR A 20 1.15 2.07 8.23
C TYR A 20 1.13 1.21 6.96
N PHE A 21 1.60 1.78 5.85
CA PHE A 21 1.84 1.03 4.61
C PHE A 21 3.27 0.48 4.61
N SER A 22 3.41 -0.84 4.57
CA SER A 22 4.70 -1.51 4.35
C SER A 22 5.38 -1.04 3.06
N ALA A 23 6.71 -1.18 2.98
CA ALA A 23 7.46 -0.90 1.76
C ALA A 23 7.07 -1.83 0.57
N ASP A 24 6.34 -2.91 0.86
CA ASP A 24 5.79 -3.82 -0.12
C ASP A 24 4.49 -3.30 -0.75
N ARG A 25 3.83 -2.31 -0.13
CA ARG A 25 2.62 -1.72 -0.69
C ARG A 25 2.94 -1.05 -2.01
N ARG A 26 2.28 -1.53 -3.08
CA ARG A 26 2.43 -0.98 -4.43
C ARG A 26 2.16 0.53 -4.43
N ARG A 27 3.06 1.29 -5.06
CA ARG A 27 2.84 2.68 -5.44
C ARG A 27 2.32 2.77 -6.87
N VAL A 28 1.23 3.50 -7.08
CA VAL A 28 0.65 3.73 -8.41
C VAL A 28 1.25 5.02 -9.00
N LEU A 29 2.36 4.86 -9.74
CA LEU A 29 3.06 5.99 -10.37
C LEU A 29 2.33 6.55 -11.58
N ASP A 30 1.66 5.73 -12.38
CA ASP A 30 0.95 6.20 -13.56
C ASP A 30 -0.26 7.06 -13.13
N PRO A 31 -0.29 8.37 -13.47
CA PRO A 31 -1.40 9.25 -13.09
C PRO A 31 -2.74 8.78 -13.64
N ALA A 32 -2.78 8.18 -14.83
CA ALA A 32 -4.01 7.71 -15.46
C ALA A 32 -4.57 6.46 -14.78
N GLU A 33 -3.69 5.53 -14.40
CA GLU A 33 -4.08 4.36 -13.59
C GLU A 33 -4.59 4.81 -12.22
N ARG A 34 -3.84 5.69 -11.54
CA ARG A 34 -4.21 6.21 -10.22
C ARG A 34 -5.56 6.92 -10.24
N GLU A 35 -5.81 7.75 -11.26
CA GLU A 35 -7.10 8.42 -11.46
C GLU A 35 -8.23 7.41 -11.70
N SER A 36 -7.99 6.36 -12.48
CA SER A 36 -9.00 5.34 -12.77
C SER A 36 -9.36 4.52 -11.54
N LEU A 37 -8.36 4.12 -10.74
CA LEU A 37 -8.55 3.44 -9.45
C LEU A 37 -9.27 4.35 -8.46
N ALA A 38 -8.82 5.60 -8.31
CA ALA A 38 -9.41 6.53 -7.38
C ALA A 38 -10.88 6.80 -7.71
N ARG A 39 -11.21 7.04 -8.98
CA ARG A 39 -12.60 7.21 -9.43
C ARG A 39 -13.45 6.00 -9.08
N TYR A 40 -12.97 4.78 -9.30
CA TYR A 40 -13.72 3.58 -8.92
C TYR A 40 -14.04 3.57 -7.42
N LEU A 41 -13.02 3.77 -6.59
CA LEU A 41 -13.16 3.80 -5.13
C LEU A 41 -14.04 4.97 -4.64
N GLU A 42 -14.05 6.09 -5.38
CA GLU A 42 -14.76 7.32 -5.05
C GLU A 42 -16.23 7.33 -5.50
N THR A 43 -16.57 6.54 -6.52
CA THR A 43 -17.91 6.59 -7.16
C THR A 43 -18.76 5.35 -6.90
N ALA A 44 -18.20 4.29 -6.32
CA ALA A 44 -18.97 3.13 -5.93
C ALA A 44 -20.05 3.47 -4.88
N PRO A 45 -21.16 2.71 -4.85
CA PRO A 45 -22.22 2.88 -3.87
C PRO A 45 -21.70 2.94 -2.42
N MET A 46 -22.13 3.98 -1.70
CA MET A 46 -21.80 4.15 -0.28
C MET A 46 -22.75 3.33 0.59
N VAL A 47 -22.20 2.65 1.59
CA VAL A 47 -22.93 1.72 2.47
C VAL A 47 -22.99 2.19 3.91
N LEU A 48 -21.96 2.91 4.37
CA LEU A 48 -21.93 3.52 5.69
C LEU A 48 -21.42 4.95 5.54
N ARG A 49 -22.27 5.93 5.88
CA ARG A 49 -21.85 7.34 5.95
C ARG A 49 -21.44 7.65 7.38
N ALA A 50 -20.14 7.78 7.62
CA ALA A 50 -19.64 8.32 8.87
C ALA A 50 -19.70 9.85 8.84
N SER A 51 -20.06 10.49 9.96
CA SER A 51 -20.13 11.95 10.05
C SER A 51 -18.78 12.62 10.36
N GLY A 52 -17.73 11.83 10.62
CA GLY A 52 -16.42 12.32 11.07
C GLY A 52 -15.26 11.88 10.19
N PHE A 53 -14.11 12.47 10.50
CA PHE A 53 -12.80 12.09 9.96
C PHE A 53 -11.95 11.55 11.12
N GLU A 54 -10.93 10.76 10.81
CA GLU A 54 -9.91 10.37 11.78
C GLU A 54 -8.60 11.11 11.51
N THR A 55 -7.76 11.18 12.54
CA THR A 55 -6.39 11.70 12.41
C THR A 55 -5.59 10.76 11.52
N ASP A 56 -4.85 11.28 10.56
CA ASP A 56 -3.94 10.48 9.74
C ASP A 56 -2.79 9.94 10.63
N PRO A 57 -2.67 8.62 10.84
CA PRO A 57 -1.56 8.06 11.62
C PRO A 57 -0.19 8.31 10.96
N LEU A 58 -0.16 8.63 9.65
CA LEU A 58 1.04 8.94 8.89
C LEU A 58 1.31 10.45 8.76
N ASP A 59 0.36 11.30 9.14
CA ASP A 59 0.52 12.74 9.27
C ASP A 59 -0.33 13.30 10.43
N PRO A 60 0.05 13.03 11.69
CA PRO A 60 -0.75 13.47 12.84
C PRO A 60 -0.89 14.99 12.95
N GLY A 61 -0.02 15.75 12.27
CA GLY A 61 -0.06 17.21 12.24
C GLY A 61 -1.15 17.79 11.33
N ALA A 62 -1.70 17.00 10.41
CA ALA A 62 -2.76 17.42 9.50
C ALA A 62 -4.15 17.53 10.18
N GLY A 63 -4.30 16.96 11.38
CA GLY A 63 -5.59 16.85 12.07
C GLY A 63 -6.48 15.73 11.51
N GLU A 64 -7.79 15.83 11.76
CA GLU A 64 -8.77 14.85 11.30
C GLU A 64 -9.09 15.05 9.81
N VAL A 65 -8.42 14.28 8.94
CA VAL A 65 -8.50 14.42 7.48
C VAL A 65 -8.86 13.12 6.76
N VAL A 66 -8.78 11.97 7.43
CA VAL A 66 -8.99 10.67 6.81
C VAL A 66 -10.48 10.32 6.87
N PRO A 67 -11.15 10.08 5.72
CA PRO A 67 -12.58 9.80 5.70
C PRO A 67 -12.91 8.42 6.30
N LEU A 68 -13.97 8.36 7.12
CA LEU A 68 -14.42 7.15 7.82
C LEU A 68 -15.59 6.43 7.15
N SER A 69 -16.13 6.94 6.04
CA SER A 69 -17.25 6.29 5.34
C SER A 69 -16.79 5.05 4.57
N TYR A 70 -17.72 4.14 4.30
CA TYR A 70 -17.47 2.91 3.55
C TYR A 70 -18.28 2.85 2.26
N ARG A 71 -17.70 2.19 1.26
CA ARG A 71 -18.31 1.92 -0.05
C ARG A 71 -18.24 0.44 -0.41
N THR A 72 -19.06 0.04 -1.38
CA THR A 72 -19.08 -1.30 -1.94
C THR A 72 -19.38 -1.30 -3.44
N ASP A 73 -18.88 -2.32 -4.15
CA ASP A 73 -19.32 -2.69 -5.50
C ASP A 73 -20.17 -3.98 -5.51
N GLY A 74 -20.54 -4.48 -4.32
CA GLY A 74 -21.32 -5.70 -4.14
C GLY A 74 -20.48 -6.97 -4.04
N VAL A 75 -19.16 -6.88 -4.18
CA VAL A 75 -18.21 -7.97 -3.88
C VAL A 75 -17.23 -7.53 -2.79
N TRP A 76 -16.75 -6.28 -2.88
CA TRP A 76 -15.83 -5.69 -1.93
C TRP A 76 -16.48 -4.59 -1.11
N VAL A 77 -16.01 -4.44 0.12
CA VAL A 77 -16.31 -3.33 1.01
C VAL A 77 -14.99 -2.66 1.39
N TRP A 78 -14.91 -1.33 1.32
CA TRP A 78 -13.70 -0.59 1.66
C TRP A 78 -14.02 0.76 2.29
N GLN A 79 -13.10 1.23 3.14
CA GLN A 79 -13.15 2.60 3.67
C GLN A 79 -12.69 3.60 2.61
N GLU A 80 -13.31 4.78 2.58
CA GLU A 80 -12.93 5.91 1.72
C GLU A 80 -11.47 6.35 1.91
N ALA A 81 -10.87 6.05 3.06
CA ALA A 81 -9.43 6.19 3.32
C ALA A 81 -8.56 5.55 2.21
N SER A 82 -9.00 4.47 1.58
CA SER A 82 -8.28 3.83 0.47
C SER A 82 -8.08 4.78 -0.71
N ALA A 83 -9.11 5.55 -1.07
CA ALA A 83 -9.01 6.57 -2.12
C ALA A 83 -8.16 7.76 -1.66
N TYR A 84 -8.32 8.19 -0.41
CA TYR A 84 -7.51 9.26 0.19
C TYR A 84 -6.01 8.96 0.10
N TYR A 85 -5.55 7.78 0.55
CA TYR A 85 -4.13 7.43 0.51
C TYR A 85 -3.61 7.16 -0.90
N LEU A 86 -4.46 6.63 -1.79
CA LEU A 86 -4.11 6.50 -3.21
C LEU A 86 -3.84 7.88 -3.83
N ARG A 87 -4.68 8.88 -3.54
CA ARG A 87 -4.51 10.26 -4.02
C ARG A 87 -3.29 10.94 -3.40
N ALA A 88 -3.16 10.88 -2.08
CA ALA A 88 -2.14 11.62 -1.34
C ALA A 88 -0.73 10.99 -1.47
N ARG A 89 -0.65 9.67 -1.33
CA ARG A 89 0.60 8.90 -1.18
C ARG A 89 0.82 7.84 -2.26
N GLY A 90 -0.07 7.76 -3.26
CA GLY A 90 0.05 6.76 -4.33
C GLY A 90 -0.13 5.32 -3.85
N CYS A 91 -0.52 5.09 -2.59
CA CYS A 91 -0.73 3.76 -2.03
C CYS A 91 -1.85 3.07 -2.79
N ALA A 92 -1.56 1.98 -3.49
CA ALA A 92 -2.60 1.15 -4.07
C ALA A 92 -3.52 0.59 -2.94
N PRO A 93 -4.81 0.35 -3.22
CA PRO A 93 -5.62 -0.53 -2.39
C PRO A 93 -5.01 -1.94 -2.29
N ASP A 94 -5.67 -2.83 -1.55
CA ASP A 94 -5.30 -4.26 -1.51
C ASP A 94 -5.08 -4.80 -2.95
N ASP A 95 -4.06 -5.63 -3.15
CA ASP A 95 -3.69 -6.11 -4.50
C ASP A 95 -4.82 -6.94 -5.13
N ASP A 96 -5.58 -7.69 -4.33
CA ASP A 96 -6.73 -8.45 -4.82
C ASP A 96 -7.89 -7.50 -5.19
N LEU A 97 -8.06 -6.41 -4.45
CA LEU A 97 -9.04 -5.37 -4.80
C LEU A 97 -8.61 -4.66 -6.09
N VAL A 98 -7.33 -4.33 -6.26
CA VAL A 98 -6.83 -3.73 -7.51
C VAL A 98 -7.08 -4.67 -8.70
N ALA A 99 -6.80 -5.97 -8.54
CA ALA A 99 -7.08 -6.97 -9.56
C ALA A 99 -8.59 -7.07 -9.87
N HIS A 100 -9.44 -7.00 -8.85
CA HIS A 100 -10.89 -6.96 -9.01
C HIS A 100 -11.36 -5.73 -9.80
N ILE A 101 -10.88 -4.53 -9.44
CA ILE A 101 -11.22 -3.27 -10.12
C ILE A 101 -10.80 -3.31 -11.59
N ALA A 102 -9.60 -3.84 -11.88
CA ALA A 102 -9.13 -4.00 -13.24
C ALA A 102 -10.00 -4.98 -14.04
N ALA A 103 -10.42 -6.10 -13.42
CA ALA A 103 -11.35 -7.07 -14.04
C ALA A 103 -12.75 -6.47 -14.27
N ALA A 104 -13.18 -5.53 -13.44
CA ALA A 104 -14.41 -4.75 -13.61
C ALA A 104 -14.27 -3.61 -14.63
N GLY A 105 -13.11 -3.43 -15.27
CA GLY A 105 -12.87 -2.39 -16.27
C GLY A 105 -12.87 -0.98 -15.68
N TYR A 106 -12.53 -0.81 -14.40
CA TYR A 106 -12.50 0.48 -13.69
C TYR A 106 -13.84 1.22 -13.68
N GLN A 107 -14.97 0.50 -13.77
CA GLN A 107 -16.32 1.05 -13.66
C GLN A 107 -17.08 0.34 -12.54
N PRO A 108 -17.34 1.00 -11.40
CA PRO A 108 -18.16 0.40 -10.36
C PRO A 108 -19.63 0.34 -10.80
N PRO A 109 -20.43 -0.57 -10.22
CA PRO A 109 -21.86 -0.59 -10.51
C PRO A 109 -22.53 0.69 -10.01
N ALA A 110 -23.54 1.17 -10.74
CA ALA A 110 -24.29 2.37 -10.34
C ALA A 110 -25.10 2.18 -9.04
N SER A 111 -25.45 0.94 -8.73
CA SER A 111 -26.13 0.55 -7.50
C SER A 111 -25.85 -0.92 -7.17
N VAL A 112 -26.05 -1.27 -5.91
CA VAL A 112 -26.08 -2.66 -5.44
C VAL A 112 -27.46 -2.98 -4.85
N PRO A 113 -27.90 -4.24 -4.89
CA PRO A 113 -29.12 -4.70 -4.21
C PRO A 113 -29.15 -4.30 -2.73
N ASP A 114 -30.33 -4.04 -2.18
CA ASP A 114 -30.47 -3.55 -0.81
C ASP A 114 -29.99 -4.59 0.23
N ASP A 115 -30.22 -5.88 0.00
CA ASP A 115 -29.71 -6.96 0.86
C ASP A 115 -28.18 -7.01 0.89
N VAL A 116 -27.53 -6.75 -0.26
CA VAL A 116 -26.07 -6.64 -0.35
C VAL A 116 -25.57 -5.36 0.33
N ARG A 117 -26.29 -4.25 0.20
CA ARG A 117 -25.96 -2.98 0.87
C ARG A 117 -26.03 -3.12 2.38
N ASP A 118 -27.08 -3.75 2.90
CA ASP A 118 -27.28 -3.98 4.32
C ASP A 118 -26.17 -4.89 4.88
N ALA A 119 -25.87 -5.99 4.19
CA ALA A 119 -24.77 -6.89 4.57
C ALA A 119 -23.40 -6.19 4.55
N ALA A 120 -23.15 -5.29 3.60
CA ALA A 120 -21.93 -4.49 3.53
C ALA A 120 -21.86 -3.43 4.65
N SER A 121 -22.98 -2.83 5.02
CA SER A 121 -23.08 -1.91 6.16
C SER A 121 -22.80 -2.65 7.47
N ASP A 122 -23.40 -3.82 7.69
CA ASP A 122 -23.17 -4.65 8.88
C ASP A 122 -21.70 -5.07 8.97
N MET A 123 -21.09 -5.46 7.85
CA MET A 123 -19.65 -5.75 7.77
C MET A 123 -18.80 -4.52 8.12
N ALA A 124 -19.18 -3.32 7.66
CA ALA A 124 -18.45 -2.09 7.97
C ALA A 124 -18.57 -1.67 9.45
N MET A 125 -19.71 -1.92 10.09
CA MET A 125 -19.91 -1.63 11.52
C MET A 125 -19.21 -2.62 12.45
N THR A 126 -18.99 -3.85 11.99
CA THR A 126 -18.32 -4.92 12.74
C THR A 126 -16.86 -5.09 12.33
N ALA A 127 -16.40 -4.33 11.33
CA ALA A 127 -15.00 -4.30 10.96
C ALA A 127 -14.20 -3.76 12.15
N ASP A 128 -13.51 -4.67 12.85
CA ASP A 128 -12.36 -4.26 13.63
C ASP A 128 -11.40 -3.52 12.68
N PRO A 129 -10.73 -2.43 13.12
CA PRO A 129 -9.66 -1.83 12.35
C PRO A 129 -8.74 -2.97 11.92
N PRO A 130 -8.52 -3.17 10.61
CA PRO A 130 -8.19 -4.47 10.04
C PRO A 130 -7.13 -5.14 10.89
N GLU A 131 -7.55 -6.20 11.60
CA GLU A 131 -6.64 -7.04 12.34
C GLU A 131 -5.60 -7.49 11.31
N GLN A 132 -4.35 -7.09 11.61
CA GLN A 132 -3.11 -7.35 10.89
C GLN A 132 -3.34 -8.24 9.66
N LEU A 133 -3.15 -7.68 8.45
CA LEU A 133 -2.97 -8.48 7.23
C LEU A 133 -1.70 -9.35 7.40
N THR A 134 -1.89 -10.43 8.15
CA THR A 134 -0.99 -11.53 8.45
C THR A 134 -0.96 -12.41 7.21
N GLY A 135 -0.36 -11.87 6.15
CA GLY A 135 -0.31 -12.55 4.87
C GLY A 135 0.87 -12.16 4.00
N ARG A 136 1.37 -10.92 4.14
CA ARG A 136 2.62 -10.56 3.46
C ARG A 136 3.79 -11.16 4.24
N ARG A 137 4.48 -12.09 3.57
CA ARG A 137 5.70 -12.76 4.06
C ARG A 137 6.61 -11.71 4.68
N ALA A 138 7.08 -11.97 5.90
CA ALA A 138 8.03 -11.10 6.60
C ALA A 138 9.34 -11.04 5.81
N ALA A 139 9.40 -10.12 4.85
CA ALA A 139 10.64 -9.78 4.19
C ALA A 139 11.49 -9.00 5.20
N GLN A 140 12.77 -9.33 5.25
CA GLN A 140 13.76 -8.51 5.92
C GLN A 140 14.14 -7.38 4.96
N TYR A 141 14.21 -6.16 5.47
CA TYR A 141 14.56 -4.99 4.69
C TYR A 141 15.99 -4.57 4.99
N PHE A 142 16.69 -4.09 3.98
CA PHE A 142 18.07 -3.65 4.12
C PHE A 142 18.26 -2.31 3.43
N ALA A 143 19.10 -1.47 4.02
CA ALA A 143 19.58 -0.24 3.42
C ALA A 143 21.10 -0.29 3.21
N ILE A 144 21.59 0.50 2.26
CA ILE A 144 23.04 0.59 2.02
C ILE A 144 23.71 1.44 3.12
N VAL A 145 24.77 0.93 3.75
CA VAL A 145 25.58 1.62 4.76
C VAL A 145 26.60 2.53 4.06
N ASP A 146 26.55 3.83 4.37
CA ASP A 146 27.58 4.88 4.19
C ASP A 146 28.67 4.71 3.10
N TYR A 147 28.67 5.58 2.06
CA TYR A 147 29.81 6.50 1.77
C TYR A 147 29.40 7.57 0.72
N PRO A 148 29.97 8.80 0.74
CA PRO A 148 29.52 10.02 0.07
C PRO A 148 29.76 10.05 -1.46
N ARG A 149 29.74 8.90 -2.12
CA ARG A 149 29.84 8.75 -3.59
C ARG A 149 28.52 8.45 -4.29
N TYR A 150 27.44 8.20 -3.54
CA TYR A 150 26.09 8.12 -4.11
C TYR A 150 25.10 8.86 -3.20
N PRO A 151 24.64 10.07 -3.58
CA PRO A 151 23.59 10.76 -2.85
C PRO A 151 22.33 9.89 -2.83
N ALA A 152 21.42 10.14 -1.89
CA ALA A 152 20.10 9.48 -1.70
C ALA A 152 19.17 9.49 -2.95
N THR A 153 19.71 9.82 -4.13
CA THR A 153 19.14 9.77 -5.47
C THR A 153 19.60 8.56 -6.29
N ALA A 154 20.48 7.68 -5.77
CA ALA A 154 20.87 6.45 -6.45
C ALA A 154 19.81 5.34 -6.24
N PRO A 155 19.23 4.76 -7.31
CA PRO A 155 18.03 3.91 -7.24
C PRO A 155 18.27 2.47 -6.73
N ALA A 156 19.06 2.27 -5.68
CA ALA A 156 19.33 0.96 -5.09
C ALA A 156 19.41 0.94 -3.55
N GLY A 157 18.93 1.98 -2.88
CA GLY A 157 19.11 2.16 -1.43
C GLY A 157 18.21 1.33 -0.52
N LEU A 158 17.19 0.66 -1.06
CA LEU A 158 16.26 -0.17 -0.29
C LEU A 158 16.16 -1.55 -0.93
N LEU A 159 16.53 -2.56 -0.16
CA LEU A 159 16.51 -3.96 -0.55
C LEU A 159 15.55 -4.73 0.34
N ARG A 160 15.08 -5.87 -0.16
CA ARG A 160 14.35 -6.85 0.65
C ARG A 160 14.82 -8.26 0.35
N GLN A 161 14.74 -9.11 1.36
CA GLN A 161 15.05 -10.52 1.27
C GLN A 161 13.96 -11.34 1.96
N TRP A 162 13.58 -12.45 1.34
CA TRP A 162 12.75 -13.46 2.00
C TRP A 162 13.09 -14.85 1.47
N ARG A 163 12.56 -15.88 2.14
CA ARG A 163 12.59 -17.26 1.64
C ARG A 163 11.20 -17.70 1.20
N THR A 164 11.12 -18.39 0.07
CA THR A 164 9.89 -19.07 -0.36
C THR A 164 9.63 -20.29 0.53
N ASP A 165 8.43 -20.87 0.45
CA ASP A 165 8.09 -22.10 1.19
C ASP A 165 9.01 -23.28 0.79
N GLU A 166 9.49 -23.27 -0.47
CA GLU A 166 10.51 -24.19 -0.99
C GLU A 166 11.95 -23.90 -0.48
N GLY A 167 12.13 -22.92 0.41
CA GLY A 167 13.42 -22.53 0.97
C GLY A 167 14.32 -21.68 0.05
N VAL A 168 13.85 -21.37 -1.16
CA VAL A 168 14.58 -20.56 -2.14
C VAL A 168 14.63 -19.11 -1.67
N ARG A 169 15.84 -18.56 -1.59
CA ARG A 169 16.05 -17.15 -1.25
C ARG A 169 15.65 -16.26 -2.42
N ARG A 170 14.95 -15.17 -2.13
CA ARG A 170 14.57 -14.13 -3.07
C ARG A 170 15.12 -12.81 -2.58
N ASP A 171 15.88 -12.18 -3.46
CA ASP A 171 16.62 -10.96 -3.22
C ASP A 171 16.09 -9.91 -4.21
N GLN A 172 15.58 -8.79 -3.70
CA GLN A 172 15.04 -7.71 -4.52
C GLN A 172 15.52 -6.34 -4.07
N VAL A 173 15.51 -5.40 -5.02
CA VAL A 173 15.79 -3.98 -4.82
C VAL A 173 14.57 -3.18 -5.25
N LEU A 174 14.31 -2.06 -4.58
CA LEU A 174 13.31 -1.08 -4.99
C LEU A 174 14.03 0.03 -5.76
N PRO A 175 13.89 0.13 -7.09
CA PRO A 175 14.45 1.22 -7.86
C PRO A 175 13.44 2.37 -8.00
N ARG A 176 13.81 3.42 -8.75
CA ARG A 176 12.94 4.59 -9.02
C ARG A 176 11.60 4.25 -9.65
N SER A 177 11.46 3.08 -10.28
CA SER A 177 10.19 2.57 -10.79
C SER A 177 9.19 2.24 -9.68
N MET A 178 9.59 2.28 -8.40
CA MET A 178 8.81 1.88 -7.23
C MET A 178 8.20 0.47 -7.38
N ARG A 179 8.88 -0.40 -8.13
CA ARG A 179 8.54 -1.81 -8.32
C ARG A 179 9.71 -2.66 -7.87
N TRP A 180 9.45 -3.61 -6.99
CA TRP A 180 10.48 -4.54 -6.52
C TRP A 180 11.00 -5.41 -7.67
N GLU A 181 12.30 -5.31 -7.93
CA GLU A 181 13.00 -6.00 -9.03
C GLU A 181 14.05 -6.97 -8.47
N HIS A 182 14.28 -8.09 -9.16
CA HIS A 182 15.32 -9.05 -8.76
C HIS A 182 16.71 -8.42 -8.74
N THR A 183 17.51 -8.71 -7.71
CA THR A 183 18.89 -8.20 -7.60
C THR A 183 19.89 -9.27 -7.19
N GLY A 184 21.12 -9.16 -7.70
CA GLY A 184 22.28 -9.94 -7.26
C GLY A 184 23.09 -9.27 -6.15
N ALA A 185 22.67 -8.10 -5.65
CA ALA A 185 23.45 -7.26 -4.76
C ALA A 185 23.93 -7.98 -3.49
N PHE A 186 23.06 -8.76 -2.82
CA PHE A 186 23.44 -9.56 -1.65
C PHE A 186 24.54 -10.59 -1.95
N VAL A 187 24.49 -11.24 -3.11
CA VAL A 187 25.50 -12.22 -3.53
C VAL A 187 26.82 -11.52 -3.85
N GLN A 188 26.76 -10.34 -4.46
CA GLN A 188 27.94 -9.54 -4.77
C GLN A 188 28.62 -9.03 -3.50
N ASN A 189 27.85 -8.47 -2.56
CA ASN A 189 28.33 -7.98 -1.27
C ASN A 189 29.01 -9.10 -0.45
N ALA A 190 28.36 -10.26 -0.35
CA ALA A 190 28.96 -11.42 0.34
C ALA A 190 30.26 -11.92 -0.32
N ARG A 191 30.46 -11.68 -1.63
CA ARG A 191 31.67 -12.06 -2.35
C ARG A 191 32.79 -11.03 -2.23
N SER A 192 32.47 -9.74 -2.17
CA SER A 192 33.47 -8.68 -1.98
C SER A 192 33.97 -8.65 -0.53
N GLY A 193 33.15 -9.12 0.43
CA GLY A 193 33.45 -9.00 1.85
C GLY A 193 33.23 -7.59 2.38
N GLU A 194 32.57 -6.75 1.58
CA GLU A 194 32.10 -5.43 1.98
C GLU A 194 30.84 -5.60 2.85
N ASP A 195 30.70 -4.77 3.88
CA ASP A 195 29.54 -4.79 4.79
C ASP A 195 28.59 -3.64 4.42
N ASP A 196 28.23 -3.60 3.13
CA ASP A 196 27.54 -2.44 2.54
C ASP A 196 26.05 -2.42 2.85
N PHE A 197 25.47 -3.44 3.51
CA PHE A 197 24.04 -3.52 3.79
C PHE A 197 23.75 -3.72 5.27
N GLU A 198 22.91 -2.83 5.81
CA GLU A 198 22.38 -2.93 7.17
C GLU A 198 20.91 -3.34 7.13
N GLU A 199 20.53 -4.32 7.95
CA GLU A 199 19.13 -4.68 8.15
C GLU A 199 18.41 -3.54 8.87
N ILE A 200 17.29 -3.09 8.32
CA ILE A 200 16.51 -1.98 8.86
C ILE A 200 15.09 -2.43 9.28
N PRO A 201 14.48 -1.78 10.28
CA PRO A 201 13.09 -2.07 10.66
C PRO A 201 12.10 -1.80 9.52
N SER A 202 11.02 -2.58 9.45
CA SER A 202 9.96 -2.45 8.44
C SER A 202 9.35 -1.04 8.36
N ARG A 203 9.18 -0.35 9.50
CA ARG A 203 8.71 1.05 9.53
C ARG A 203 9.72 2.02 8.90
N VAL A 204 11.02 1.78 9.08
CA VAL A 204 12.06 2.60 8.44
C VAL A 204 12.03 2.39 6.92
N ALA A 205 11.91 1.14 6.46
CA ALA A 205 11.75 0.81 5.05
C ALA A 205 10.49 1.48 4.44
N ALA A 206 9.37 1.44 5.15
CA ALA A 206 8.13 2.11 4.75
C ALA A 206 8.32 3.62 4.58
N ARG A 207 8.99 4.28 5.54
CA ARG A 207 9.28 5.72 5.45
C ARG A 207 10.16 6.06 4.24
N ILE A 208 11.19 5.26 3.95
CA ILE A 208 12.00 5.44 2.74
C ILE A 208 11.14 5.37 1.48
N ALA A 209 10.21 4.41 1.40
CA ALA A 209 9.31 4.29 0.25
C ALA A 209 8.32 5.47 0.15
N ASP A 210 7.86 6.03 1.26
CA ASP A 210 7.03 7.25 1.30
C ASP A 210 7.83 8.48 0.81
N ASP A 211 9.06 8.65 1.30
CA ASP A 211 9.95 9.76 0.93
C ASP A 211 10.29 9.73 -0.57
N TRP A 212 10.62 8.54 -1.09
CA TRP A 212 10.90 8.33 -2.51
C TRP A 212 9.68 8.58 -3.39
N TRP A 213 8.49 8.17 -2.95
CA TRP A 213 7.25 8.51 -3.64
C TRP A 213 7.07 10.04 -3.71
N ALA A 214 7.24 10.75 -2.59
CA ALA A 214 7.10 12.20 -2.53
C ALA A 214 8.10 12.91 -3.46
N GLN A 215 9.32 12.37 -3.57
CA GLN A 215 10.38 12.90 -4.42
C GLN A 215 10.19 12.59 -5.91
N TRP A 216 9.70 11.40 -6.27
CA TRP A 216 9.72 10.90 -7.66
C TRP A 216 8.35 10.81 -8.33
N ARG A 217 7.25 11.17 -7.64
CA ARG A 217 5.92 11.15 -8.26
C ARG A 217 5.90 12.03 -9.52
N PRO A 218 5.39 11.52 -10.65
CA PRO A 218 5.53 12.18 -11.96
C PRO A 218 4.76 13.50 -12.09
N ASP A 219 3.81 13.74 -11.19
CA ASP A 219 2.97 14.93 -11.13
C ASP A 219 3.57 16.10 -10.32
N GLN A 220 4.77 15.93 -9.75
CA GLN A 220 5.55 17.05 -9.18
C GLN A 220 6.28 17.81 -10.30
N PRO A 221 6.10 19.15 -10.42
CA PRO A 221 6.93 19.94 -11.31
C PRO A 221 8.37 20.01 -10.80
N GLY A 222 9.27 19.23 -11.41
CA GLY A 222 10.73 19.39 -11.38
C GLY A 222 11.42 19.29 -10.01
N SER A 223 12.11 18.16 -9.77
CA SER A 223 13.37 18.14 -9.00
C SER A 223 14.52 17.86 -9.95
#